data_AF-A0A959AY78-F1
#
_entry.id   AF-A0A959AY78-F1
#
_cell.length_a   1.000
_cell.length_b   1.000
_cell.length_c   1.000
_cell.angle_alpha   90.00
_cell.angle_beta   90.00
_cell.angle_gamma   90.00
#
_symmetry.space_group_name_H-M   'P 1'
#
loop_
_entity.id
_entity.type
_entity.pdbx_description
1 polymer ?
#
loop_
_entity_poly.entity_id
_entity_poly.type
_entity_poly.pdbx_seq_one_letter_code
_entity_poly.pdbx_strand_id
1 'polypeptide(L)' 'HPAGGVLLLSKTVPFSQWEVLAEERNNSREHHSEGLMLKRKDSEYKAGRKKGDWWKWKVDPLSIDAVMIYAQR' A
#
# COMPACT_ATOMS: atom_id res chain seq x y z
N HIS A 1 -1.09 21.17 1.68
CA HIS A 1 -2.34 21.81 2.15
C HIS A 1 -2.47 21.61 3.66
N PRO A 2 -2.86 22.66 4.41
CA PRO A 2 -2.78 22.66 5.87
C PRO A 2 -3.82 21.71 6.47
N ALA A 3 -3.35 20.89 7.40
CA ALA A 3 -4.10 19.84 8.08
C ALA A 3 -5.04 20.44 9.14
N GLY A 4 -6.28 20.74 8.76
CA GLY A 4 -7.37 20.88 9.70
C GLY A 4 -7.95 19.49 9.99
N GLY A 5 -7.75 18.96 11.19
CA GLY A 5 -8.61 18.01 11.92
C GLY A 5 -9.47 16.94 11.23
N VAL A 6 -9.18 16.47 10.01
CA VAL A 6 -10.01 15.44 9.36
C VAL A 6 -9.29 14.09 9.43
N LEU A 7 -9.70 13.26 10.40
CA LEU A 7 -9.42 11.83 10.37
C LEU A 7 -10.30 11.21 9.26
N LEU A 8 -9.65 10.72 8.20
CA LEU A 8 -10.32 10.05 7.08
C LEU A 8 -10.15 8.53 7.20
N LEU A 9 -11.26 7.80 7.01
CA LEU A 9 -11.21 6.35 6.90
C LEU A 9 -10.65 5.94 5.53
N SER A 10 -9.84 4.89 5.52
CA SER A 10 -9.38 4.27 4.28
C SER A 10 -10.59 3.72 3.52
N LYS A 11 -10.74 4.10 2.25
CA LYS A 11 -11.79 3.53 1.39
C LYS A 11 -11.54 2.03 1.20
N THR A 12 -12.61 1.25 1.25
CA THR A 12 -12.57 -0.17 0.89
C THR A 12 -12.68 -0.31 -0.62
N VAL A 13 -11.83 -1.14 -1.23
CA VAL A 13 -11.91 -1.47 -2.66
C VAL A 13 -12.79 -2.72 -2.80
N PRO A 14 -13.98 -2.62 -3.41
CA PRO A 14 -14.78 -3.80 -3.73
C PRO A 14 -14.13 -4.55 -4.90
N PHE A 15 -14.09 -5.88 -4.81
CA PHE A 15 -13.56 -6.73 -5.88
C PHE A 15 -14.25 -8.10 -5.83
N SER A 16 -14.39 -8.73 -6.98
CA SER A 16 -14.90 -10.11 -7.12
C SER A 16 -13.82 -11.08 -7.59
N GLN A 17 -12.73 -10.57 -8.15
CA GLN A 17 -11.64 -11.32 -8.78
C GLN A 17 -10.29 -10.68 -8.42
N TRP A 18 -9.21 -11.47 -8.47
CA TRP A 18 -7.88 -11.01 -8.09
C TRP A 18 -7.28 -10.04 -9.09
N GLU A 19 -7.66 -10.16 -10.35
CA GLU A 19 -7.21 -9.35 -11.48
C GLU A 19 -7.58 -7.88 -11.28
N VAL A 20 -8.79 -7.62 -10.76
CA VAL A 20 -9.26 -6.27 -10.40
C VAL A 20 -8.36 -5.65 -9.32
N LEU A 21 -7.97 -6.42 -8.32
CA LEU A 21 -7.04 -5.95 -7.29
C LEU A 21 -5.62 -5.74 -7.83
N ALA A 22 -5.18 -6.56 -8.78
CA ALA A 22 -3.88 -6.39 -9.41
C ALA A 22 -3.82 -5.08 -10.22
N GLU A 23 -4.90 -4.75 -10.94
CA GLU A 23 -5.07 -3.47 -11.64
C GLU A 23 -5.08 -2.29 -10.66
N GLU A 24 -5.91 -2.37 -9.61
CA GLU A 24 -5.95 -1.33 -8.57
C GLU A 24 -4.60 -1.15 -7.87
N ARG A 25 -3.87 -2.25 -7.62
CA ARG A 25 -2.51 -2.20 -7.09
C ARG A 25 -1.62 -1.41 -8.04
N ASN A 26 -1.68 -1.64 -9.35
CA ASN A 26 -0.86 -0.90 -10.31
C ASN A 26 -1.21 0.60 -10.34
N ASN A 27 -2.48 0.96 -10.13
CA ASN A 27 -2.95 2.36 -10.05
C ASN A 27 -2.60 3.05 -8.71
N SER A 28 -1.99 2.34 -7.75
CA SER A 28 -1.71 2.87 -6.40
C SER A 28 -0.93 4.19 -6.40
N ARG A 29 -0.07 4.42 -7.41
CA ARG A 29 0.71 5.67 -7.55
C ARG A 29 -0.18 6.88 -7.85
N GLU A 30 -1.22 6.72 -8.66
CA GLU A 30 -2.21 7.77 -8.92
C GLU A 30 -2.98 8.14 -7.64
N HIS A 31 -3.19 7.14 -6.78
CA HIS A 31 -3.79 7.29 -5.46
C HIS A 31 -2.79 7.71 -4.36
N HIS A 32 -1.55 8.06 -4.71
CA HIS A 32 -0.50 8.45 -3.76
C HIS A 32 -0.29 7.41 -2.64
N SER A 33 -0.42 6.13 -2.99
CA SER A 33 -0.28 4.99 -2.09
C SER A 33 0.80 4.02 -2.59
N GLU A 34 1.32 3.19 -1.70
CA GLU A 34 2.38 2.22 -2.03
C GLU A 34 1.84 0.86 -2.52
N GLY A 35 0.52 0.69 -2.57
CA GLY A 35 -0.15 -0.58 -2.84
C GLY A 35 -1.41 -0.78 -2.00
N LEU A 36 -1.83 -2.03 -1.89
CA LEU A 36 -3.06 -2.42 -1.20
C LEU A 36 -2.79 -3.05 0.18
N MET A 37 -3.74 -2.85 1.08
CA MET A 37 -3.84 -3.59 2.34
C MET A 37 -4.95 -4.64 2.22
N LEU A 38 -4.59 -5.91 2.24
CA LEU A 38 -5.54 -7.02 2.25
C LEU A 38 -5.76 -7.47 3.70
N LYS A 39 -7.03 -7.54 4.13
CA LYS A 39 -7.39 -7.93 5.49
C LYS A 39 -8.49 -8.97 5.43
N ARG A 40 -8.35 -10.08 6.17
CA ARG A 40 -9.44 -11.03 6.35
C ARG A 40 -10.53 -10.39 7.21
N LYS A 41 -11.77 -10.31 6.69
CA LYS A 41 -12.86 -9.53 7.29
C LYS A 41 -13.28 -9.98 8.69
N ASP A 42 -13.14 -11.27 8.97
CA ASP A 42 -13.47 -11.91 10.26
C ASP A 42 -12.26 -12.01 11.22
N SER A 43 -11.12 -11.41 10.87
CA SER A 43 -9.92 -11.49 11.71
C SER A 43 -10.00 -10.57 12.92
N GLU A 44 -9.59 -11.10 14.08
CA GLU A 44 -9.39 -10.31 15.28
C GLU A 44 -8.18 -9.39 15.15
N TYR A 45 -8.25 -8.23 15.79
CA TYR A 45 -7.09 -7.36 15.92
C TYR A 45 -6.07 -7.99 16.87
N LYS A 46 -4.84 -8.20 16.40
CA LYS A 46 -3.76 -8.81 17.19
C LYS A 46 -2.63 -7.82 17.42
N ALA A 47 -2.17 -7.72 18.66
CA ALA A 47 -1.01 -6.91 19.00
C ALA A 47 0.30 -7.51 18.46
N GLY A 48 1.20 -6.64 18.03
CA GLY A 48 2.52 -7.00 17.51
C GLY A 48 2.51 -7.42 16.03
N ARG A 49 3.61 -8.03 15.58
CA ARG A 49 3.82 -8.39 14.17
C ARG A 49 3.35 -9.83 13.88
N LYS A 50 2.04 -10.04 13.92
CA LYS A 50 1.43 -11.33 13.54
C LYS A 50 1.31 -11.45 12.02
N LYS A 51 1.56 -12.64 11.48
CA LYS A 51 1.42 -12.95 10.05
C LYS A 51 0.07 -13.64 9.79
N GLY A 52 -0.42 -13.55 8.55
CA GLY A 52 -1.52 -14.38 8.04
C GLY A 52 -2.84 -13.64 7.80
N ASP A 53 -3.27 -12.79 8.74
CA ASP A 53 -4.58 -12.16 8.65
C ASP A 53 -4.56 -10.93 7.74
N TRP A 54 -3.49 -10.13 7.84
CA TRP A 54 -3.35 -8.84 7.17
C TRP A 54 -2.05 -8.81 6.36
N TRP A 55 -2.15 -8.36 5.11
CA TRP A 55 -1.04 -8.33 4.16
C TRP A 55 -0.92 -6.94 3.55
N LYS A 56 0.33 -6.50 3.40
CA LYS A 56 0.68 -5.35 2.56
C LYS A 56 1.09 -5.89 1.19
N TRP A 57 0.35 -5.52 0.15
CA TRP A 57 0.63 -5.91 -1.22
C TRP A 57 1.07 -4.68 -2.01
N LYS A 58 2.38 -4.44 -2.01
CA LYS A 58 2.98 -3.23 -2.59
C LYS A 58 3.14 -3.33 -4.09
N VAL A 59 3.16 -2.17 -4.77
CA VAL A 59 3.63 -2.08 -6.16
C VAL A 59 5.12 -2.41 -6.25
N ASP A 60 5.54 -2.79 -7.45
CA ASP A 60 6.94 -3.03 -7.74
C ASP A 60 7.74 -1.72 -7.61
N PRO A 61 8.95 -1.78 -7.01
CA PRO A 61 9.79 -0.61 -6.88
C PRO A 61 10.18 -0.07 -8.26
N LEU A 62 10.44 1.24 -8.33
CA LEU A 62 11.07 1.81 -9.53
C LEU A 62 12.57 1.47 -9.50
N SER A 63 13.09 1.01 -10.63
CA SER A 63 14.51 0.76 -10.84
C SER A 63 15.10 1.90 -11.65
N ILE A 64 16.33 2.31 -11.32
CA ILE A 64 17.09 3.30 -12.06
C ILE A 64 18.54 2.82 -12.21
N ASP A 65 19.06 2.92 -13.43
CA ASP A 65 20.46 2.65 -13.73
C ASP A 65 21.24 3.95 -13.65
N ALA A 66 22.11 4.07 -12.63
CA ALA A 66 22.86 5.29 -12.37
C ALA A 66 24.28 5.00 -11.89
N VAL A 67 25.19 5.92 -12.18
CA VAL A 67 26.57 5.91 -11.67
C VAL A 67 26.69 6.95 -10.55
N MET A 68 27.14 6.53 -9.36
CA MET A 68 27.41 7.44 -8.25
C MET A 68 28.73 8.18 -8.52
N ILE A 69 28.66 9.49 -8.70
CA ILE A 69 29.84 10.33 -9.02
C ILE A 69 30.57 10.77 -7.76
N TYR A 70 29.83 11.08 -6.70
CA TYR A 70 30.40 11.57 -5.43
C TYR A 70 29.47 11.22 -4.27
N ALA A 71 30.06 10.93 -3.11
CA ALA A 71 29.35 10.79 -1.84
C ALA A 71 29.90 11.83 -0.86
N GLN A 72 29.01 12.68 -0.34
CA GLN A 72 29.33 13.68 0.68
C GLN A 72 28.89 13.16 2.05
N ARG A 73 29.69 13.44 3.08
CA ARG A 73 29.34 13.16 4.48
C ARG A 73 28.52 14.28 5.09
#